data_AF-A0A7D3X3B1-F1
#
_entry.id   AF-A0A7D3X3B1-F1
#
_cell.length_a   1.000
_cell.length_b   1.000
_cell.length_c   1.000
_cell.angle_alpha   90.00
_cell.angle_beta   90.00
_cell.angle_gamma   90.00
#
_symmetry.space_group_name_H-M   'P 1'
#
loop_
_entity.id
_entity.type
_entity.pdbx_description
1 polymer ?
#
loop_
_entity_poly.entity_id
_entity_poly.type
_entity_poly.pdbx_seq_one_letter_code
_entity_poly.pdbx_strand_id
1 'polypeptide(L)'
;MQTSPEVPYRTEAIRVGRETKGRPLVLYPAGELLDNVEAFYIARERGQTLTFAPLPLRPHTLYVADERSLAGLHYRTLDRFVIDRNIAFRVVEFDLP
;
A
#
# COMPACT_ATOMS: atom_id res chain seq x y z
N MET A 1 14.43 -25.32 -2.12
CA MET A 1 14.43 -24.18 -1.18
C MET A 1 13.21 -23.34 -1.47
N GLN A 2 12.15 -23.52 -0.68
CA GLN A 2 10.92 -22.75 -0.79
C GLN A 2 11.16 -21.47 0.01
N THR A 3 11.48 -20.38 -0.66
CA THR A 3 11.49 -19.05 -0.01
C THR A 3 10.07 -18.83 0.49
N SER A 4 9.89 -18.88 1.82
CA SER A 4 8.59 -18.62 2.44
C SER A 4 8.06 -17.30 1.87
N PRO A 5 6.80 -17.25 1.38
CA PRO A 5 6.21 -16.04 0.82
C PRO A 5 6.29 -14.84 1.78
N GLU A 6 6.50 -15.06 3.08
CA GLU A 6 6.80 -14.05 4.11
C GLU A 6 8.03 -13.17 3.80
N VAL A 7 9.07 -13.70 3.13
CA VAL A 7 10.31 -12.96 2.89
C VAL A 7 10.11 -11.81 1.87
N PRO A 8 9.45 -12.04 0.71
CA PRO A 8 9.04 -10.95 -0.18
C PRO A 8 8.23 -9.85 0.51
N TYR A 9 7.23 -10.22 1.32
CA TYR A 9 6.41 -9.25 2.05
C TYR A 9 7.25 -8.34 2.94
N ARG A 10 8.17 -8.93 3.71
CA ARG A 10 9.00 -8.18 4.65
C ARG A 10 9.97 -7.23 3.96
N THR A 11 10.60 -7.67 2.87
CA THR A 11 11.54 -6.81 2.12
C THR A 11 10.84 -5.59 1.53
N GLU A 12 9.70 -5.79 0.85
CA GLU A 12 8.94 -4.70 0.26
C GLU A 12 8.38 -3.77 1.35
N ALA A 13 7.90 -4.32 2.47
CA ALA A 13 7.38 -3.54 3.59
C ALA A 13 8.46 -2.64 4.23
N ILE A 14 9.68 -3.17 4.43
CA ILE A 14 10.82 -2.39 4.93
C ILE A 14 11.18 -1.26 3.96
N ARG A 15 11.22 -1.57 2.67
CA ARG A 15 11.57 -0.61 1.61
C ARG A 15 10.56 0.53 1.55
N VAL A 16 9.27 0.21 1.44
CA VAL A 16 8.17 1.18 1.49
C VAL A 16 8.19 1.97 2.80
N GLY A 17 8.48 1.32 3.93
CA GLY A 17 8.65 1.98 5.23
C GLY A 17 9.71 3.08 5.23
N ARG A 18 10.85 2.85 4.56
CA ARG A 18 11.92 3.83 4.41
C ARG A 18 11.50 4.99 3.50
N GLU A 19 10.93 4.70 2.33
CA GLU A 19 10.52 5.72 1.35
C GLU A 19 9.47 6.67 1.93
N THR A 20 8.49 6.11 2.62
CA THR A 20 7.41 6.87 3.24
C THR A 20 7.81 7.51 4.57
N LYS A 21 9.07 7.31 5.01
CA LYS A 21 9.61 7.78 6.30
C LYS A 21 8.72 7.44 7.48
N GLY A 22 8.03 6.30 7.40
CA GLY A 22 7.12 5.87 8.45
C GLY A 22 5.77 6.58 8.52
N ARG A 23 5.40 7.39 7.53
CA ARG A 23 4.04 7.94 7.44
C ARG A 23 3.00 6.81 7.38
N PRO A 24 1.81 7.02 7.97
CA PRO A 24 0.70 6.08 7.83
C PRO A 24 0.28 6.00 6.35
N LEU A 25 -0.06 4.81 5.91
CA LEU A 25 -0.65 4.57 4.58
C LEU A 25 -2.09 4.11 4.75
N VAL A 26 -2.92 4.46 3.79
CA VAL A 26 -4.35 4.22 3.83
C VAL A 26 -4.73 3.33 2.66
N LEU A 27 -5.61 2.35 2.88
CA LEU A 27 -6.01 1.43 1.81
C LEU A 27 -7.00 2.11 0.86
N TYR A 28 -6.69 2.10 -0.43
CA TYR A 28 -7.61 2.53 -1.48
C TYR A 28 -7.82 1.41 -2.52
N PRO A 29 -9.07 1.17 -2.97
CA PRO A 29 -10.32 1.76 -2.49
C PRO A 29 -10.71 1.20 -1.11
N ALA A 30 -11.60 1.91 -0.40
CA ALA A 30 -12.17 1.41 0.85
C ALA A 30 -13.03 0.16 0.58
N GLY A 31 -12.86 -0.90 1.39
CA GLY A 31 -13.71 -2.11 1.33
C GLY A 31 -13.15 -3.27 0.50
N GLU A 32 -12.05 -3.10 -0.25
CA GLU A 32 -11.32 -4.25 -0.79
C GLU A 32 -10.42 -4.83 0.31
N LEU A 33 -10.92 -5.83 1.04
CA LEU A 33 -10.07 -6.68 1.87
C LEU A 33 -9.14 -7.47 0.96
N LEU A 34 -7.90 -7.01 0.87
CA LEU A 34 -6.84 -7.75 0.24
C LEU A 34 -6.06 -8.42 1.36
N ASP A 35 -6.30 -9.72 1.59
CA ASP A 35 -5.57 -10.55 2.55
C ASP A 35 -4.04 -10.32 2.46
N ASN A 36 -3.55 -10.07 1.24
CA ASN A 36 -2.14 -9.80 0.96
C ASN A 36 -1.66 -8.42 1.46
N VAL A 37 -2.51 -7.40 1.46
CA VAL A 37 -2.16 -6.06 1.94
C VAL A 37 -2.10 -6.03 3.45
N GLU A 38 -2.97 -6.77 4.15
CA GLU A 38 -2.87 -6.95 5.61
C GLU A 38 -1.54 -7.59 5.99
N ALA A 39 -1.13 -8.67 5.31
CA ALA A 39 0.17 -9.31 5.53
C ALA A 39 1.35 -8.37 5.29
N PHE A 40 1.33 -7.59 4.20
CA PHE A 40 2.32 -6.54 3.92
C PHE A 40 2.38 -5.49 5.04
N TYR A 41 1.23 -5.08 5.56
CA TYR A 41 1.13 -4.05 6.59
C TYR A 41 1.61 -4.52 7.97
N ILE A 42 1.25 -5.74 8.34
CA ILE A 42 1.74 -6.41 9.54
C ILE A 42 3.27 -6.55 9.46
N ALA A 43 3.79 -6.95 8.30
CA ALA A 43 5.23 -7.07 8.05
C ALA A 43 5.99 -5.74 8.09
N ARG A 44 5.29 -4.58 8.04
CA ARG A 44 5.88 -3.25 8.22
C ARG A 44 6.11 -2.88 9.70
N GLU A 45 5.86 -3.80 10.64
CA GLU A 45 6.18 -3.70 12.08
C GLU A 45 5.64 -2.42 12.76
N ARG A 46 4.44 -1.96 12.40
CA ARG A 46 3.85 -0.71 12.93
C ARG A 46 2.82 -0.88 14.05
N GLY A 47 2.38 -2.11 14.33
CA GLY A 47 1.37 -2.38 15.37
C GLY A 47 0.02 -1.69 15.13
N GLN A 48 -0.27 -1.27 13.90
CA GLN A 48 -1.52 -0.59 13.53
C GLN A 48 -2.19 -1.32 12.37
N THR A 49 -3.49 -1.53 12.51
CA THR A 49 -4.37 -2.09 11.49
C THR A 49 -4.57 -1.08 10.35
N LEU A 50 -4.73 -1.56 9.12
CA LEU A 50 -5.05 -0.72 7.96
C LEU A 50 -6.29 0.12 8.24
N THR A 51 -6.18 1.42 8.01
CA THR A 51 -7.35 2.30 7.92
C THR A 51 -7.77 2.36 6.46
N PHE A 52 -9.06 2.14 6.22
CA PHE A 52 -9.65 2.33 4.90
C PHE A 52 -9.62 3.82 4.51
N ALA A 53 -9.54 4.09 3.21
CA ALA A 53 -9.61 5.44 2.66
C ALA A 53 -10.83 6.19 3.21
N PRO A 54 -10.64 7.27 4.00
CA PRO A 54 -11.75 8.17 4.27
C PRO A 54 -12.09 8.85 2.95
N LEU A 55 -13.38 8.86 2.62
CA LEU A 55 -13.92 9.68 1.53
C LEU A 55 -14.46 11.00 2.12
N PRO A 56 -14.20 12.16 1.50
CA PRO A 56 -13.36 12.35 0.31
C PRO A 56 -11.87 12.10 0.60
N LEU A 57 -11.12 11.72 -0.46
CA LEU A 57 -9.67 11.57 -0.40
C LEU A 57 -9.03 12.86 0.14
N ARG A 58 -7.91 12.71 0.84
CA ARG A 58 -7.28 13.82 1.57
C ARG A 58 -5.94 14.18 0.97
N PRO A 59 -5.62 15.48 0.85
CA PRO A 59 -4.33 15.91 0.39
C PRO A 59 -3.26 15.47 1.39
N HIS A 60 -2.04 15.25 0.91
CA HIS A 60 -0.92 14.81 1.74
C HIS A 60 -1.13 13.49 2.48
N THR A 61 -2.09 12.66 2.04
CA THR A 61 -2.29 11.31 2.58
C THR A 61 -1.67 10.30 1.63
N LEU A 62 -0.95 9.33 2.20
CA LEU A 62 -0.37 8.25 1.43
C LEU A 62 -1.36 7.11 1.33
N TYR A 63 -1.56 6.60 0.12
CA TYR A 63 -2.46 5.50 -0.15
C TYR A 63 -1.69 4.31 -0.67
N VAL A 64 -2.02 3.11 -0.21
CA VAL A 64 -1.66 1.87 -0.87
C VAL A 64 -2.86 1.48 -1.73
N ALA A 65 -2.64 1.33 -3.03
CA ALA A 65 -3.70 0.99 -3.97
C ALA A 65 -3.25 -0.10 -4.94
N ASP A 66 -4.18 -0.99 -5.31
CA ASP A 66 -4.00 -1.89 -6.45
C ASP A 66 -3.89 -1.02 -7.71
N GLU A 67 -2.90 -1.31 -8.56
CA GLU A 67 -2.67 -0.57 -9.80
C GLU A 67 -3.90 -0.51 -10.71
N ARG A 68 -4.75 -1.53 -10.69
CA ARG A 68 -6.01 -1.60 -11.45
C ARG A 68 -7.04 -0.58 -10.97
N SER A 69 -7.05 -0.27 -9.67
CA SER A 69 -7.98 0.68 -9.06
C SER A 69 -7.62 2.14 -9.31
N LEU A 70 -6.43 2.41 -9.84
CA LEU A 70 -5.92 3.75 -10.07
C LEU A 70 -6.24 4.32 -11.46
N ALA A 71 -6.85 3.50 -12.33
CA ALA A 71 -7.17 3.90 -13.69
C ALA A 71 -8.09 5.13 -13.72
N GLY A 72 -7.66 6.18 -14.44
CA GLY A 72 -8.43 7.42 -14.60
C GLY A 72 -8.36 8.39 -13.41
N LEU A 73 -7.53 8.11 -12.40
CA LEU A 73 -7.31 9.01 -11.27
C LEU A 73 -6.04 9.86 -11.46
N HIS A 74 -6.02 11.04 -10.87
CA HIS A 74 -4.84 11.92 -10.84
C HIS A 74 -4.06 11.69 -9.54
N TYR A 75 -2.80 11.26 -9.66
CA TYR A 75 -1.96 10.95 -8.52
C TYR A 75 -0.48 10.94 -8.89
N ARG A 76 0.36 11.13 -7.88
CA ARG A 76 1.81 10.85 -7.95
C ARG A 76 2.13 9.50 -7.34
N THR A 77 3.01 8.74 -8.00
CA THR A 77 3.55 7.48 -7.45
C THR A 77 4.81 7.77 -6.64
N LEU A 78 4.86 7.25 -5.42
CA LEU A 78 6.03 7.30 -4.54
C LEU A 78 6.79 5.98 -4.57
N ASP A 79 6.05 4.87 -4.63
CA ASP A 79 6.63 3.52 -4.65
C ASP A 79 5.72 2.56 -5.42
N ARG A 80 6.28 1.46 -5.93
CA ARG A 80 5.59 0.34 -6.53
C ARG A 80 6.20 -0.95 -6.02
N PHE A 81 5.35 -1.93 -5.73
CA PHE A 81 5.79 -3.26 -5.33
C PHE A 81 4.79 -4.32 -5.78
N VAL A 82 5.25 -5.56 -5.87
CA VAL A 82 4.42 -6.71 -6.23
C VAL A 82 4.44 -7.66 -5.05
N ILE A 83 3.26 -8.08 -4.61
CA ILE A 83 3.11 -9.10 -3.57
C ILE A 83 2.44 -10.33 -4.14
N ASP A 84 2.14 -11.31 -3.29
CA ASP A 84 1.62 -12.63 -3.67
C ASP A 84 0.55 -12.59 -4.77
N ARG A 85 0.51 -13.67 -5.56
CA ARG A 85 -0.32 -13.82 -6.77
C ARG A 85 -0.02 -12.77 -7.85
N ASN A 86 1.17 -12.19 -7.83
CA ASN A 86 1.65 -11.22 -8.82
C ASN A 86 0.77 -9.95 -8.89
N ILE A 87 0.20 -9.55 -7.75
CA ILE A 87 -0.65 -8.35 -7.66
C ILE A 87 0.24 -7.14 -7.46
N ALA A 88 0.10 -6.15 -8.35
CA ALA A 88 0.89 -4.93 -8.33
C ALA A 88 0.20 -3.84 -7.50
N PHE A 89 0.94 -3.33 -6.52
CA PHE A 89 0.52 -2.24 -5.66
C PHE A 89 1.37 -1.00 -5.89
N ARG A 90 0.76 0.16 -5.63
CA ARG A 90 1.43 1.45 -5.64
C ARG A 90 1.18 2.18 -4.34
N VAL A 91 2.22 2.85 -3.86
CA VAL A 91 2.10 3.91 -2.86
C VAL A 91 1.92 5.22 -3.63
N VAL A 92 0.77 5.86 -3.42
CA VAL A 92 0.40 7.06 -4.16
C VAL A 92 -0.01 8.18 -3.23
N GLU A 93 0.05 9.40 -3.73
CA GLU A 93 -0.64 10.55 -3.16
C GLU A 93 -1.51 11.15 -4.26
N PHE A 94 -2.80 11.32 -4.00
CA PHE A 94 -3.73 11.84 -5.00
C PHE A 94 -3.55 13.34 -5.20
N ASP A 95 -3.58 13.77 -6.45
CA ASP A 95 -3.58 15.17 -6.83
C ASP A 95 -5.03 15.66 -6.75
N LEU A 96 -5.38 16.19 -5.59
CA LEU A 96 -6.71 16.75 -5.37
C LEU A 96 -6.75 18.19 -5.90
N PRO A 97 -7.83 18.58 -6.59
CA PRO A 97 -8.04 19.96 -7.03
C PRO A 97 -8.25 20.92 -5.87
#